data_AF-A0A9N9NHX3-F1
#
_entry.id   AF-A0A9N9NHX3-F1
#
_cell.length_a   1.000
_cell.length_b   1.000
_cell.length_c   1.000
_cell.angle_alpha   90.00
_cell.angle_beta   90.00
_cell.angle_gamma   90.00
#
_symmetry.space_group_name_H-M   'P 1'
#
loop_
_entity.id
_entity.type
_entity.pdbx_description
1 polymer ?
#
loop_
_entity_poly.entity_id
_entity_poly.type
_entity_poly.pdbx_seq_one_letter_code
_entity_poly.pdbx_strand_id
1 'polypeptide(L)'
;MGSSRNISKWLDDAIDNGHIIEFNYNSLKKIEPCLITALSGIKKAYQIEFERTVALKYLNDDGHKSEDQYYRNFVKEVQILTKLNAVNNENIVRFLGI
;
A
#
# COMPACT_ATOMS: atom_id res chain seq x y z
N MET A 1 -1.53 15.15 19.41
CA MET A 1 -0.60 15.40 18.28
C MET A 1 0.55 14.38 18.18
N GLY A 2 0.62 13.31 18.98
CA GLY A 2 1.76 12.35 18.97
C GLY A 2 1.59 11.08 18.14
N SER A 3 0.40 10.77 17.61
CA SER A 3 0.10 9.47 16.99
C SER A 3 0.45 9.37 15.50
N SER A 4 0.33 10.45 14.71
CA SER A 4 0.68 10.42 13.27
C SER A 4 2.18 10.21 13.03
N ARG A 5 3.04 10.91 13.80
CA ARG A 5 4.50 10.81 13.65
C ARG A 5 5.03 9.39 13.93
N ASN A 6 4.42 8.68 14.87
CA ASN A 6 4.83 7.31 15.19
C ASN A 6 4.41 6.30 14.11
N ILE A 7 3.33 6.59 13.37
CA ILE A 7 2.80 5.70 12.33
C ILE A 7 3.58 5.87 11.03
N SER A 8 3.91 7.10 10.63
CA SER A 8 4.82 7.31 9.49
C SER A 8 6.18 6.69 9.77
N LYS A 9 6.72 6.90 10.98
CA LYS A 9 8.01 6.33 11.38
C LYS A 9 8.04 4.81 11.28
N TRP A 10 6.96 4.12 11.68
CA TRP A 10 6.90 2.67 11.53
C TRP A 10 6.98 2.22 10.07
N LEU A 11 6.31 2.93 9.15
CA LEU A 11 6.33 2.58 7.74
C LEU A 11 7.73 2.78 7.16
N ASP A 12 8.34 3.93 7.45
CA ASP A 12 9.71 4.27 7.03
C ASP A 12 10.70 3.20 7.58
N ASP A 13 10.64 2.92 8.89
CA ASP A 13 11.49 1.89 9.51
C ASP A 13 11.26 0.50 8.87
N ALA A 14 10.03 0.15 8.50
CA ALA A 14 9.72 -1.14 7.88
C ALA A 14 10.26 -1.25 6.44
N ILE A 15 10.27 -0.15 5.69
CA ILE A 15 10.88 -0.08 4.36
C ILE A 15 12.40 -0.17 4.49
N ASP A 16 13.01 0.66 5.35
CA ASP A 16 14.47 0.74 5.53
C ASP A 16 15.09 -0.60 5.98
N ASN A 17 14.36 -1.37 6.78
CA ASN A 17 14.79 -2.70 7.24
C ASN A 17 14.38 -3.84 6.30
N GLY A 18 13.81 -3.55 5.13
CA GLY A 18 13.45 -4.55 4.11
C GLY A 18 12.27 -5.46 4.49
N HIS A 19 11.45 -5.07 5.48
CA HIS A 19 10.21 -5.79 5.80
C HIS A 19 9.10 -5.50 4.79
N ILE A 20 9.17 -4.34 4.12
CA ILE A 20 8.30 -3.95 3.03
C ILE A 20 9.19 -3.61 1.83
N ILE A 21 8.84 -4.16 0.68
CA ILE A 21 9.51 -3.79 -0.58
C ILE A 21 8.86 -2.51 -1.09
N GLU A 22 9.67 -1.49 -1.35
CA GLU A 22 9.22 -0.27 -2.02
C GLU A 22 9.39 -0.43 -3.53
N PHE A 23 8.34 -0.15 -4.29
CA PHE A 23 8.35 -0.17 -5.74
C PHE A 23 8.40 1.24 -6.31
N ASN A 24 9.26 1.43 -7.31
CA ASN A 24 9.20 2.62 -8.13
C ASN A 24 7.88 2.63 -8.92
N TYR A 25 6.98 3.57 -8.63
CA TYR A 25 5.71 3.70 -9.36
C TYR A 25 5.89 3.75 -10.89
N ASN A 26 6.99 4.35 -11.36
CA ASN A 26 7.29 4.47 -12.79
C ASN A 26 7.69 3.13 -13.45
N SER A 27 7.96 2.07 -12.67
CA SER A 27 8.16 0.73 -13.20
C SER A 27 6.85 0.02 -13.53
N LEU A 28 5.70 0.56 -13.13
CA LEU A 28 4.39 0.03 -13.46
C LEU A 28 3.98 0.41 -14.90
N LYS A 29 3.43 -0.55 -15.64
CA LYS A 29 2.88 -0.37 -16.99
C LYS A 29 1.39 -0.70 -17.03
N LYS A 30 0.71 -0.26 -18.10
CA LYS A 30 -0.70 -0.58 -18.37
C LYS A 30 -1.60 -0.33 -17.14
N ILE A 31 -1.45 0.86 -16.57
CA ILE A 31 -2.18 1.25 -15.36
C ILE A 31 -3.60 1.63 -15.77
N GLU A 32 -4.58 0.85 -15.29
CA GLU A 32 -5.99 0.99 -15.64
C GLU A 32 -6.81 1.08 -14.34
N PRO A 33 -7.75 2.03 -14.21
CA PRO A 33 -8.64 2.07 -13.04
C PRO A 33 -9.58 0.85 -13.04
N CYS A 34 -9.79 0.26 -11.86
CA CYS A 34 -10.75 -0.83 -11.67
C CYS A 34 -11.90 -0.44 -10.75
N LEU A 35 -11.59 0.26 -9.65
CA LEU A 35 -12.56 0.71 -8.67
C LEU A 35 -12.12 2.04 -8.10
N ILE A 36 -13.06 2.95 -7.91
CA ILE A 36 -12.84 4.23 -7.23
C ILE A 36 -13.94 4.38 -6.18
N THR A 37 -13.54 4.68 -4.96
CA THR A 37 -14.42 5.05 -3.86
C THR A 37 -14.16 6.51 -3.48
N ALA A 38 -14.95 7.05 -2.56
CA ALA A 38 -14.77 8.44 -2.10
C ALA A 38 -13.42 8.70 -1.42
N LEU A 39 -12.67 7.66 -1.00
CA LEU A 39 -11.46 7.81 -0.18
C LEU A 39 -10.23 7.09 -0.74
N SER A 40 -10.43 6.16 -1.68
CA SER A 40 -9.38 5.30 -2.20
C SER A 40 -9.79 4.73 -3.55
N GLY A 41 -8.84 4.13 -4.27
CA GLY A 41 -9.15 3.33 -5.43
C GLY A 41 -8.23 2.14 -5.60
N ILE A 42 -8.61 1.29 -6.54
CA ILE A 42 -7.82 0.17 -7.04
C ILE A 42 -7.57 0.39 -8.52
N LYS A 43 -6.31 0.35 -8.91
CA LYS A 43 -5.87 0.25 -10.31
C LYS A 43 -5.34 -1.15 -10.55
N LYS A 44 -5.59 -1.69 -11.74
CA LYS A 44 -4.81 -2.80 -12.27
C LYS A 44 -3.55 -2.24 -12.89
N ALA A 45 -2.41 -2.85 -12.62
CA ALA A 45 -1.13 -2.47 -13.22
C ALA A 45 -0.32 -3.71 -13.53
N TYR A 46 0.64 -3.58 -14.44
CA TYR A 46 1.63 -4.60 -14.75
C TYR A 46 2.96 -4.20 -14.13
N GLN A 47 3.46 -4.99 -13.19
CA GLN A 47 4.79 -4.79 -12.58
C GLN A 47 5.83 -5.53 -13.42
N ILE A 48 6.79 -4.78 -13.97
CA ILE A 48 7.81 -5.28 -14.89
C ILE A 48 8.77 -6.23 -14.19
N GLU A 49 9.22 -5.91 -12.97
CA GLU A 49 10.30 -6.66 -12.30
C GLU A 49 9.95 -8.13 -12.02
N PHE A 50 8.66 -8.43 -11.79
CA PHE A 50 8.18 -9.80 -11.60
C PHE A 50 7.24 -10.26 -12.70
N GLU A 51 7.17 -9.51 -13.80
CA GLU A 51 6.39 -9.80 -14.99
C GLU A 51 4.91 -10.16 -14.71
N ARG A 52 4.29 -9.50 -13.72
CA ARG A 52 2.97 -9.88 -13.21
C ARG A 52 1.98 -8.73 -13.18
N THR A 53 0.71 -9.08 -13.35
CA THR A 53 -0.39 -8.15 -13.08
C THR A 53 -0.61 -8.05 -11.57
N VAL A 54 -0.78 -6.82 -11.08
CA VAL A 54 -0.98 -6.47 -9.67
C VAL A 54 -2.18 -5.56 -9.50
N ALA A 55 -2.79 -5.61 -8.31
CA ALA A 55 -3.76 -4.62 -7.87
C ALA A 55 -3.04 -3.54 -7.07
N LEU A 56 -3.05 -2.31 -7.55
CA LEU A 56 -2.49 -1.14 -6.90
C LEU A 56 -3.59 -0.40 -6.16
N LYS A 57 -3.55 -0.42 -4.83
CA LYS A 57 -4.41 0.38 -3.97
C LYS A 57 -3.79 1.75 -3.73
N TYR A 58 -4.59 2.80 -3.83
CA TYR A 58 -4.16 4.18 -3.57
C TYR A 58 -5.20 4.95 -2.76
N LEU A 59 -4.78 5.97 -2.04
CA LEU A 59 -5.67 6.94 -1.39
C LEU A 59 -5.95 8.11 -2.34
N ASN A 60 -7.16 8.64 -2.34
CA ASN A 60 -7.47 9.84 -3.13
C ASN A 60 -6.85 11.08 -2.47
N ASP A 61 -6.35 12.01 -3.27
CA ASP A 61 -5.71 13.26 -2.85
C ASP A 61 -6.75 14.39 -2.73
N ASP A 62 -7.82 14.14 -1.97
CA ASP A 62 -9.00 15.01 -1.95
C ASP A 62 -8.94 16.07 -0.83
N GLY A 63 -7.74 16.57 -0.48
CA GLY A 63 -7.50 17.79 0.30
C GLY A 63 -8.27 17.96 1.62
N HIS A 64 -8.73 16.86 2.23
CA HIS A 64 -9.59 16.89 3.41
C HIS A 64 -8.77 16.72 4.69
N LYS A 65 -9.08 17.53 5.69
CA LYS A 65 -8.48 17.62 7.05
C LYS A 65 -8.44 16.30 7.86
N SER A 66 -8.86 15.19 7.26
CA SER A 66 -8.84 13.81 7.74
C SER A 66 -7.76 12.93 7.07
N GLU A 67 -6.92 13.48 6.19
CA GLU A 67 -5.71 12.84 5.61
C GLU A 67 -4.94 12.05 6.66
N ASP A 68 -4.78 12.65 7.84
CA ASP A 68 -4.11 12.11 9.01
C ASP A 68 -4.75 10.79 9.50
N GLN A 69 -6.08 10.69 9.51
CA GLN A 69 -6.77 9.47 9.95
C GLN A 69 -6.80 8.39 8.87
N TYR A 70 -7.00 8.78 7.62
CA TYR A 70 -7.03 7.82 6.51
C TYR A 70 -5.67 7.23 6.24
N TYR A 71 -4.62 8.06 6.23
CA TYR A 71 -3.25 7.59 6.15
C TYR A 71 -2.93 6.65 7.32
N ARG A 72 -3.32 7.00 8.56
CA ARG A 72 -3.13 6.10 9.71
C ARG A 72 -3.84 4.75 9.53
N ASN A 73 -5.06 4.75 8.98
CA ASN A 73 -5.79 3.51 8.70
C ASN A 73 -5.13 2.70 7.58
N PHE A 74 -4.61 3.36 6.55
CA PHE A 74 -3.84 2.74 5.49
C PHE A 74 -2.57 2.08 6.03
N VAL A 75 -1.77 2.78 6.84
CA VAL A 75 -0.56 2.17 7.45
C VAL A 75 -0.92 1.01 8.37
N LYS A 76 -2.01 1.08 9.13
CA LYS A 76 -2.50 -0.06 9.93
C LYS A 76 -2.87 -1.26 9.05
N GLU A 77 -3.47 -1.03 7.89
CA GLU A 77 -3.75 -2.09 6.92
C GLU A 77 -2.44 -2.73 6.41
N VAL A 78 -1.44 -1.91 6.06
CA VAL A 78 -0.11 -2.40 5.66
C VAL A 78 0.56 -3.23 6.78
N GLN A 79 0.45 -2.80 8.04
CA GLN A 79 0.95 -3.56 9.20
C GLN A 79 0.30 -4.96 9.29
N ILE A 80 -1.02 -5.04 9.09
CA ILE A 80 -1.75 -6.32 9.13
C ILE A 80 -1.33 -7.19 7.96
N LEU A 81 -1.28 -6.64 6.75
CA LEU A 81 -0.89 -7.35 5.54
C LEU A 81 0.55 -7.91 5.63
N THR A 82 1.48 -7.12 6.17
CA THR A 82 2.87 -7.55 6.39
C THR A 82 2.94 -8.75 7.35
N LYS A 83 2.14 -8.75 8.42
CA LYS A 83 2.04 -9.89 9.35
C LYS A 83 1.42 -11.12 8.69
N LEU A 84 0.36 -10.94 7.91
CA LEU A 84 -0.30 -12.06 7.21
C LEU A 84 0.59 -12.69 6.14
N ASN A 85 1.43 -11.89 5.48
CA ASN A 85 2.40 -12.38 4.50
C ASN A 85 3.35 -13.44 5.08
N ALA A 86 3.71 -13.34 6.36
CA ALA A 86 4.58 -14.31 7.02
C ALA A 86 3.97 -15.72 7.13
N VAL A 87 2.65 -15.84 7.06
CA VAL A 87 1.92 -17.11 7.18
C VAL A 87 1.83 -17.85 5.83
N ASN A 88 2.10 -17.16 4.70
CA ASN A 88 2.09 -17.71 3.34
C ASN A 88 0.88 -18.63 3.03
N ASN A 89 -0.33 -18.10 3.19
CA ASN A 89 -1.58 -18.81 2.89
C ASN A 89 -2.04 -18.53 1.46
N GLU A 90 -2.31 -19.58 0.67
CA GLU A 90 -2.75 -19.49 -0.73
C GLU A 90 -4.12 -18.83 -0.95
N ASN A 91 -4.97 -18.81 0.09
CA ASN A 91 -6.31 -18.24 0.03
C ASN A 91 -6.35 -16.76 0.46
N ILE A 92 -5.20 -16.19 0.82
CA ILE A 92 -5.08 -14.78 1.19
C ILE A 92 -4.31 -14.05 0.08
N VAL A 93 -4.84 -12.91 -0.37
CA VAL A 93 -4.15 -12.07 -1.34
C VAL A 93 -2.81 -11.63 -0.75
N ARG A 94 -1.72 -12.02 -1.42
CA ARG A 94 -0.36 -11.68 -0.98
C ARG A 94 -0.10 -10.19 -1.15
N PHE A 95 0.39 -9.57 -0.09
CA PHE A 95 0.90 -8.20 -0.15
C PHE A 95 2.30 -8.22 -0.80
N LEU A 96 2.53 -7.39 -1.81
CA LEU A 96 3.81 -7.41 -2.53
C LEU A 96 4.77 -6.33 -2.06
N GLY A 97 4.23 -5.22 -1.54
CA GLY A 97 4.99 -4.03 -1.19
C GLY A 97 4.16 -2.77 -1.38
N ILE A 98 4.80 -1.62 -1.25
CA ILE A 98 4.21 -0.29 -1.43
C ILE A 98 4.74 0.40 -2.68
#